data_AF-A0A917E0X4-F1
#
_entry.id   AF-A0A917E0X4-F1
#
_cell.length_a   1.000
_cell.length_b   1.000
_cell.length_c   1.000
_cell.angle_alpha   90.00
_cell.angle_beta   90.00
_cell.angle_gamma   90.00
#
_symmetry.space_group_name_H-M   'P 1'
#
loop_
_entity.id
_entity.type
_entity.pdbx_description
1 polymer ?
#
loop_
_entity_poly.entity_id
_entity_poly.type
_entity_poly.pdbx_seq_one_letter_code
_entity_poly.pdbx_strand_id
1 'polypeptide(L)'
;MSEEPRLASLAADVEKVVRELVQAARLGSGQLLVIGVSTSEVAGHRIGTSGTLETARAIYEGVESVRQVVGFHPVYQCCEHLNRALVMERETAERHGLEIVGAIPVPKAGGSMASYAYRQLSEPCLTETVQAHAGLDIGDTFIGMHLRRVAVPVRASIRTIGHAHVTMAYTRPKLIGGVRAVYSAAEAGISGMGTPVQWTDDSPGGPEAPGGTCD
;
A
#
# COMPACT_ATOMS: atom_id res chain seq x y z
N MET A 1 -20.42 21.14 5.62
CA MET A 1 -19.63 20.71 6.80
C MET A 1 -18.40 21.59 6.84
N SER A 2 -17.98 22.07 8.00
CA SER A 2 -16.69 22.75 8.14
C SER A 2 -15.56 21.83 7.67
N GLU A 3 -14.47 22.43 7.19
CA GLU A 3 -13.39 21.69 6.52
C GLU A 3 -12.62 20.76 7.47
N GLU A 4 -12.50 21.16 8.73
CA GLU A 4 -11.70 20.48 9.76
C GLU A 4 -12.29 19.12 10.24
N PRO A 5 -13.60 18.99 10.56
CA PRO A 5 -14.21 17.68 10.84
C PRO A 5 -14.10 16.69 9.67
N ARG A 6 -14.14 17.19 8.43
CA ARG A 6 -13.97 16.34 7.23
C ARG A 6 -12.55 15.79 7.14
N LEU A 7 -11.53 16.62 7.38
CA LEU A 7 -10.13 16.18 7.36
C LEU A 7 -9.83 15.19 8.48
N ALA A 8 -10.37 15.40 9.68
CA ALA A 8 -10.25 14.45 10.78
C ALA A 8 -10.87 13.07 10.44
N SER A 9 -12.03 13.07 9.78
CA SER A 9 -12.65 11.83 9.28
C SER A 9 -11.77 11.13 8.24
N LEU A 10 -11.17 11.88 7.31
CA LEU A 10 -10.27 11.31 6.29
C LEU A 10 -9.06 10.62 6.93
N ALA A 11 -8.41 11.25 7.91
CA ALA A 11 -7.27 10.65 8.60
C ALA A 11 -7.65 9.36 9.33
N ALA A 12 -8.80 9.34 10.01
CA ALA A 12 -9.31 8.16 10.72
C ALA A 12 -9.68 7.01 9.75
N ASP A 13 -10.31 7.33 8.61
CA ASP A 13 -10.63 6.33 7.58
C ASP A 13 -9.37 5.72 6.98
N VAL A 14 -8.36 6.56 6.70
CA VAL A 14 -7.04 6.12 6.21
C VAL A 14 -6.35 5.23 7.24
N GLU A 15 -6.30 5.66 8.51
CA GLU A 15 -5.75 4.85 9.60
C GLU A 15 -6.40 3.46 9.62
N LYS A 16 -7.73 3.40 9.57
CA LYS A 16 -8.48 2.15 9.62
C LYS A 16 -8.12 1.21 8.46
N VAL A 17 -8.12 1.70 7.21
CA VAL A 17 -7.79 0.84 6.06
C VAL A 17 -6.33 0.39 6.08
N VAL A 18 -5.41 1.24 6.55
CA VAL A 18 -4.00 0.88 6.69
C VAL A 18 -3.83 -0.20 7.77
N ARG A 19 -4.55 -0.11 8.90
CA ARG A 19 -4.55 -1.16 9.94
C ARG A 19 -5.08 -2.49 9.40
N GLU A 20 -6.19 -2.47 8.67
CA GLU A 20 -6.76 -3.66 8.03
C GLU A 20 -5.75 -4.30 7.06
N LEU A 21 -5.10 -3.48 6.23
CA LEU A 21 -4.09 -3.95 5.28
C LEU A 21 -2.87 -4.53 6.00
N VAL A 22 -2.36 -3.85 7.03
CA VAL A 22 -1.23 -4.33 7.84
C VAL A 22 -1.55 -5.67 8.48
N GLN A 23 -2.76 -5.83 9.03
CA GLN A 23 -3.19 -7.07 9.65
C GLN A 23 -3.28 -8.21 8.63
N ALA A 24 -3.93 -7.97 7.48
CA ALA A 24 -4.07 -8.96 6.42
C ALA A 24 -2.70 -9.35 5.81
N ALA A 25 -1.81 -8.37 5.62
CA ALA A 25 -0.47 -8.57 5.07
C ALA A 25 0.53 -9.14 6.09
N ARG A 26 0.17 -9.14 7.39
CA ARG A 26 1.11 -9.32 8.51
C ARG A 26 2.35 -8.41 8.33
N LEU A 27 2.11 -7.18 7.88
CA LEU A 27 3.17 -6.23 7.55
C LEU A 27 3.91 -5.81 8.83
N GLY A 28 5.23 -5.74 8.77
CA GLY A 28 6.07 -5.40 9.91
C GLY A 28 7.23 -4.48 9.56
N SER A 29 8.14 -4.36 10.53
CA SER A 29 9.32 -3.49 10.42
C SER A 29 10.21 -3.85 9.22
N GLY A 30 10.72 -2.83 8.53
CA GLY A 30 11.58 -3.01 7.35
C GLY A 30 10.83 -3.38 6.07
N GLN A 31 9.51 -3.55 6.10
CA GLN A 31 8.73 -3.85 4.90
C GLN A 31 8.14 -2.59 4.26
N LEU A 32 8.17 -2.54 2.94
CA LEU A 32 7.62 -1.45 2.14
C LEU A 32 6.09 -1.56 1.96
N LEU A 33 5.38 -0.45 2.20
CA LEU A 33 3.99 -0.22 1.83
C LEU A 33 3.92 0.90 0.78
N VAL A 34 3.50 0.58 -0.44
CA VAL A 34 3.30 1.61 -1.49
C VAL A 34 1.94 2.28 -1.35
N ILE A 35 1.93 3.60 -1.43
CA ILE A 35 0.74 4.45 -1.31
C ILE A 35 0.57 5.24 -2.61
N GLY A 36 -0.51 4.94 -3.36
CA GLY A 36 -0.93 5.70 -4.53
C GLY A 36 -2.19 6.50 -4.21
N VAL A 37 -2.21 7.80 -4.53
CA VAL A 37 -3.32 8.68 -4.14
C VAL A 37 -3.64 9.72 -5.20
N SER A 38 -4.90 9.76 -5.62
CA SER A 38 -5.49 10.89 -6.36
C SER A 38 -6.17 11.84 -5.37
N THR A 39 -5.43 12.84 -4.88
CA THR A 39 -5.97 13.81 -3.90
C THR A 39 -7.14 14.65 -4.43
N SER A 40 -7.20 14.88 -5.75
CA SER A 40 -8.33 15.53 -6.41
C SER A 40 -9.57 14.65 -6.41
N GLU A 41 -9.41 13.33 -6.58
CA GLU A 41 -10.52 12.39 -6.50
C GLU A 41 -11.03 12.30 -5.06
N VAL A 42 -10.14 12.25 -4.06
CA VAL A 42 -10.53 12.23 -2.64
C VAL A 42 -11.33 13.48 -2.27
N ALA A 43 -10.86 14.66 -2.73
CA ALA A 43 -11.47 15.96 -2.46
C ALA A 43 -12.78 16.20 -3.25
N GLY A 44 -12.94 15.58 -4.43
CA GLY A 44 -14.03 15.81 -5.36
C GLY A 44 -13.84 17.06 -6.26
N HIS A 45 -14.64 17.18 -7.31
CA HIS A 45 -14.46 18.14 -8.42
C HIS A 45 -14.56 19.65 -8.09
N ARG A 46 -14.80 20.06 -6.83
CA ARG A 46 -15.04 21.48 -6.49
C ARG A 46 -13.96 22.14 -5.64
N ILE A 47 -12.80 21.50 -5.47
CA ILE A 47 -11.78 21.95 -4.52
C ILE A 47 -10.52 22.40 -5.28
N GLY A 48 -10.02 23.59 -4.94
CA GLY A 48 -8.78 24.14 -5.50
C GLY A 48 -7.51 23.51 -4.92
N THR A 49 -6.34 24.00 -5.35
CA THR A 49 -5.03 23.43 -4.98
C THR A 49 -4.73 23.39 -3.48
N SER A 50 -5.27 24.33 -2.68
CA SER A 50 -5.12 24.26 -1.21
C SER A 50 -5.71 22.94 -0.71
N GLY A 51 -7.00 22.69 -1.01
CA GLY A 51 -7.73 21.54 -0.48
C GLY A 51 -7.15 20.17 -0.85
N THR A 52 -6.37 20.07 -1.93
CA THR A 52 -5.65 18.83 -2.25
C THR A 52 -4.40 18.62 -1.38
N LEU A 53 -3.74 19.69 -0.92
CA LEU A 53 -2.67 19.63 0.08
C LEU A 53 -3.20 19.32 1.48
N GLU A 54 -4.32 19.92 1.90
CA GLU A 54 -4.93 19.54 3.18
C GLU A 54 -5.42 18.08 3.17
N THR A 55 -5.91 17.61 2.01
CA THR A 55 -6.26 16.19 1.81
C THR A 55 -5.03 15.29 1.87
N ALA A 56 -3.92 15.68 1.22
CA ALA A 56 -2.65 14.95 1.31
C ALA A 56 -2.14 14.86 2.75
N ARG A 57 -2.26 15.94 3.52
CA ARG A 57 -1.92 15.98 4.95
C ARG A 57 -2.72 14.96 5.75
N ALA A 58 -4.04 14.96 5.64
CA ALA A 58 -4.89 14.04 6.38
C ALA A 58 -4.57 12.57 6.06
N ILE A 59 -4.30 12.26 4.79
CA ILE A 59 -3.89 10.92 4.36
C ILE A 59 -2.52 10.55 4.95
N TYR A 60 -1.55 11.46 4.87
CA TYR A 60 -0.22 11.26 5.46
C TYR A 60 -0.30 10.98 6.97
N GLU A 61 -1.06 11.79 7.71
CA GLU A 61 -1.28 11.64 9.16
C GLU A 61 -1.90 10.26 9.49
N GLY A 62 -2.89 9.83 8.72
CA GLY A 62 -3.50 8.51 8.87
C GLY A 62 -2.51 7.37 8.66
N VAL A 63 -1.66 7.44 7.62
CA VAL A 63 -0.61 6.44 7.35
C VAL A 63 0.44 6.44 8.46
N GLU A 64 0.94 7.61 8.86
CA GLU A 64 1.99 7.74 9.87
C GLU A 64 1.55 7.22 11.24
N SER A 65 0.28 7.42 11.62
CA SER A 65 -0.26 6.92 12.90
C SER A 65 -0.13 5.40 13.05
N VAL A 66 -0.25 4.66 11.95
CA VAL A 66 -0.08 3.20 11.94
C VAL A 66 1.39 2.83 11.81
N ARG A 67 2.13 3.54 10.95
CA ARG A 67 3.56 3.34 10.73
C ARG A 67 4.36 3.45 12.02
N GLN A 68 4.10 4.45 12.85
CA GLN A 68 4.81 4.66 14.11
C GLN A 68 4.67 3.49 15.09
N VAL A 69 3.57 2.73 15.00
CA VAL A 69 3.32 1.55 15.85
C VAL A 69 3.92 0.27 15.24
N VAL A 70 3.85 0.12 13.91
CA VAL A 70 4.16 -1.14 13.22
C VAL A 70 5.60 -1.18 12.68
N GLY A 71 6.15 -0.03 12.27
CA GLY A 71 7.52 0.12 11.79
C GLY A 71 7.74 -0.16 10.29
N PHE A 72 6.69 -0.31 9.48
CA PHE A 72 6.83 -0.42 8.03
C PHE A 72 7.37 0.89 7.41
N HIS A 73 7.82 0.84 6.16
CA HIS A 73 8.28 2.02 5.41
C HIS A 73 7.26 2.40 4.33
N PRO A 74 6.55 3.54 4.46
CA PRO A 74 5.67 4.03 3.42
C PRO A 74 6.49 4.59 2.25
N VAL A 75 6.05 4.30 1.03
CA VAL A 75 6.60 4.89 -0.20
C VAL A 75 5.45 5.49 -1.00
N TYR A 76 5.59 6.75 -1.42
CA TYR A 76 4.48 7.51 -2.01
C TYR A 76 4.69 7.67 -3.52
N GLN A 77 3.76 7.12 -4.30
CA GLN A 77 3.83 7.16 -5.76
C GLN A 77 3.56 8.58 -6.27
N CYS A 78 4.43 9.10 -7.13
CA CYS A 78 4.15 10.30 -7.91
C CYS A 78 3.09 10.03 -9.00
N CYS A 79 2.49 11.09 -9.54
CA CYS A 79 1.71 10.97 -10.76
C CYS A 79 2.58 10.64 -11.99
N GLU A 80 1.91 10.36 -13.11
CA GLU A 80 2.53 10.02 -14.39
C GLU A 80 3.48 11.09 -14.95
N HIS A 81 3.36 12.35 -14.54
CA HIS A 81 4.29 13.42 -14.95
C HIS A 81 5.72 13.21 -14.42
N LEU A 82 5.89 12.45 -13.33
CA LEU A 82 7.21 12.00 -12.84
C LEU A 82 7.35 10.49 -13.00
N ASN A 83 6.74 9.92 -14.05
CA ASN A 83 6.84 8.50 -14.41
C ASN A 83 6.52 7.54 -13.27
N ARG A 84 5.66 7.95 -12.31
CA ARG A 84 5.32 7.15 -11.12
C ARG A 84 6.52 6.82 -10.22
N ALA A 85 7.56 7.66 -10.25
CA ALA A 85 8.66 7.60 -9.29
C ALA A 85 8.14 7.67 -7.85
N LEU A 86 8.88 7.11 -6.90
CA LEU A 86 8.39 6.92 -5.53
C LEU A 86 9.18 7.75 -4.53
N VAL A 87 8.47 8.54 -3.73
CA VAL A 87 9.04 9.32 -2.63
C VAL A 87 9.19 8.44 -1.39
N MET A 88 10.38 8.42 -0.79
CA MET A 88 10.67 7.70 0.45
C MET A 88 11.88 8.30 1.18
N GLU A 89 12.18 7.81 2.40
CA GLU A 89 13.43 8.13 3.08
C GLU A 89 14.62 7.53 2.32
N ARG A 90 15.71 8.30 2.19
CA ARG A 90 16.96 7.84 1.58
C ARG A 90 17.48 6.54 2.19
N GLU A 91 17.43 6.42 3.51
CA GLU A 91 17.82 5.20 4.22
C GLU A 91 17.01 3.97 3.76
N THR A 92 15.71 4.17 3.49
CA THR A 92 14.85 3.10 2.98
C THR A 92 15.29 2.67 1.58
N ALA A 93 15.58 3.63 0.70
CA ALA A 93 16.06 3.33 -0.64
C ALA A 93 17.39 2.54 -0.63
N GLU A 94 18.34 2.99 0.19
CA GLU A 94 19.66 2.35 0.32
C GLU A 94 19.56 0.94 0.92
N ARG A 95 18.75 0.76 1.98
CA ARG A 95 18.49 -0.55 2.60
C ARG A 95 17.91 -1.57 1.63
N HIS A 96 17.08 -1.11 0.70
CA HIS A 96 16.45 -1.95 -0.32
C HIS A 96 17.23 -2.03 -1.63
N GLY A 97 18.38 -1.36 -1.74
CA GLY A 97 19.21 -1.34 -2.95
C GLY A 97 18.50 -0.72 -4.16
N LEU A 98 17.68 0.31 -3.94
CA LEU A 98 16.88 0.95 -4.97
C LEU A 98 17.67 2.03 -5.71
N GLU A 99 17.41 2.17 -7.01
CA GLU A 99 17.99 3.23 -7.83
C GLU A 99 17.33 4.58 -7.51
N ILE A 100 18.13 5.52 -7.01
CA ILE A 100 17.70 6.88 -6.71
C ILE A 100 17.74 7.73 -7.99
N VAL A 101 16.64 8.43 -8.26
CA VAL A 101 16.48 9.33 -9.41
C VAL A 101 16.28 10.78 -8.96
N GLY A 102 16.53 11.73 -9.87
CA GLY A 102 16.54 13.16 -9.56
C GLY A 102 15.29 13.90 -10.01
N ALA A 103 14.47 14.36 -9.06
CA ALA A 103 13.47 15.41 -9.23
C ALA A 103 13.00 15.89 -7.84
N ILE A 104 12.26 17.00 -7.79
CA ILE A 104 11.54 17.43 -6.57
C ILE A 104 10.05 17.46 -6.91
N PRO A 105 9.20 16.62 -6.31
CA PRO A 105 7.78 16.60 -6.59
C PRO A 105 7.11 17.87 -6.05
N VAL A 106 6.33 18.51 -6.91
CA VAL A 106 5.48 19.67 -6.58
C VAL A 106 4.02 19.32 -6.90
N PRO A 107 3.02 20.00 -6.31
CA PRO A 107 1.62 19.63 -6.54
C PRO A 107 1.22 19.57 -8.03
N LYS A 108 1.84 20.42 -8.87
CA LYS A 108 1.60 20.46 -10.33
C LYS A 108 2.39 19.42 -11.14
N ALA A 109 3.41 18.79 -10.57
CA ALA A 109 4.27 17.80 -11.22
C ALA A 109 4.78 16.81 -10.16
N GLY A 110 4.14 15.66 -10.09
CA GLY A 110 4.32 14.65 -9.03
C GLY A 110 3.07 14.44 -8.17
N GLY A 111 2.21 15.45 -8.05
CA GLY A 111 0.95 15.38 -7.31
C GLY A 111 1.07 15.81 -5.85
N SER A 112 -0.05 16.22 -5.25
CA SER A 112 -0.07 16.79 -3.88
C SER A 112 0.40 15.79 -2.83
N MET A 113 0.06 14.50 -2.95
CA MET A 113 0.46 13.48 -1.97
C MET A 113 1.98 13.29 -1.93
N ALA A 114 2.61 13.00 -3.07
CA ALA A 114 4.06 12.81 -3.15
C ALA A 114 4.81 14.10 -2.78
N SER A 115 4.32 15.27 -3.20
CA SER A 115 4.91 16.56 -2.83
C SER A 115 4.82 16.83 -1.32
N TYR A 116 3.68 16.51 -0.70
CA TYR A 116 3.49 16.66 0.74
C TYR A 116 4.44 15.72 1.49
N ALA A 117 4.46 14.43 1.15
CA ALA A 117 5.34 13.45 1.77
C ALA A 117 6.82 13.87 1.66
N TYR A 118 7.28 14.30 0.49
CA TYR A 118 8.67 14.73 0.27
C TYR A 118 9.09 15.84 1.26
N ARG A 119 8.17 16.71 1.67
CA ARG A 119 8.46 17.80 2.62
C ARG A 119 8.42 17.37 4.10
N GLN A 120 7.80 16.24 4.41
CA GLN A 120 7.70 15.73 5.78
C GLN A 120 8.85 14.78 6.15
N LEU A 121 9.41 14.10 5.15
CA LEU A 121 10.52 13.17 5.36
C LEU A 121 11.81 13.90 5.74
N SER A 122 12.68 13.21 6.47
CA SER A 122 13.91 13.79 7.01
C SER A 122 14.99 13.91 5.93
N GLU A 123 15.18 12.84 5.15
CA GLU A 123 16.09 12.81 4.00
C GLU A 123 15.35 12.23 2.79
N PRO A 124 14.40 12.98 2.19
CA PRO A 124 13.61 12.47 1.09
C PRO A 124 14.47 12.16 -0.14
N CYS A 125 14.11 11.10 -0.85
CA CYS A 125 14.59 10.81 -2.19
C CYS A 125 13.47 10.30 -3.08
N LEU A 126 13.74 10.19 -4.38
CA LEU A 126 12.90 9.51 -5.35
C LEU A 126 13.60 8.22 -5.82
N THR A 127 12.83 7.16 -6.02
CA THR A 127 13.32 5.96 -6.73
C THR A 127 12.49 5.71 -7.99
N GLU A 128 13.10 5.09 -9.00
CA GLU A 128 12.39 4.75 -10.25
C GLU A 128 11.33 3.67 -10.01
N THR A 129 11.69 2.63 -9.27
CA THR A 129 10.82 1.48 -8.99
C THR A 129 11.01 0.97 -7.56
N VAL A 130 10.08 0.11 -7.13
CA VAL A 130 10.15 -0.65 -5.87
C VAL A 130 9.59 -2.05 -6.09
N GLN A 131 9.89 -2.94 -5.15
CA GLN A 131 9.19 -4.21 -4.98
C GLN A 131 8.57 -4.23 -3.58
N ALA A 132 7.37 -3.65 -3.46
CA ALA A 132 6.66 -3.48 -2.20
C ALA A 132 5.96 -4.76 -1.73
N HIS A 133 5.77 -4.86 -0.41
CA HIS A 133 5.15 -6.03 0.24
C HIS A 133 3.63 -5.90 0.29
N ALA A 134 3.13 -4.68 0.37
CA ALA A 134 1.73 -4.34 0.30
C ALA A 134 1.54 -2.99 -0.39
N GLY A 135 0.31 -2.70 -0.76
CA GLY A 135 -0.05 -1.45 -1.42
C GLY A 135 -1.48 -1.00 -1.12
N LEU A 136 -1.65 0.31 -0.97
CA LEU A 136 -2.92 1.00 -0.86
C LEU A 136 -3.05 2.03 -1.98
N ASP A 137 -4.10 1.92 -2.77
CA ASP A 137 -4.43 2.82 -3.87
C ASP A 137 -5.76 3.52 -3.58
N ILE A 138 -5.71 4.85 -3.51
CA ILE A 138 -6.84 5.72 -3.22
C ILE A 138 -7.11 6.57 -4.46
N GLY A 139 -8.16 6.22 -5.20
CA GLY A 139 -8.57 6.91 -6.43
C GLY A 139 -7.95 6.32 -7.69
N ASP A 140 -7.77 5.00 -7.71
CA ASP A 140 -7.43 4.19 -8.89
C ASP A 140 -6.20 4.71 -9.65
N THR A 141 -5.15 5.07 -8.91
CA THR A 141 -3.88 5.53 -9.46
C THR A 141 -3.05 4.41 -10.07
N PHE A 142 -3.41 3.15 -9.82
CA PHE A 142 -2.72 1.93 -10.26
C PHE A 142 -1.30 1.80 -9.70
N ILE A 143 -1.16 1.01 -8.63
CA ILE A 143 0.12 0.72 -7.95
C ILE A 143 0.69 -0.68 -8.24
N GLY A 144 0.03 -1.45 -9.11
CA GLY A 144 0.35 -2.88 -9.30
C GLY A 144 1.78 -3.14 -9.83
N MET A 145 2.36 -2.19 -10.57
CA MET A 145 3.74 -2.26 -11.06
C MET A 145 4.78 -2.21 -9.93
N HIS A 146 4.39 -1.73 -8.75
CA HIS A 146 5.26 -1.56 -7.59
C HIS A 146 5.20 -2.75 -6.63
N LEU A 147 4.26 -3.67 -6.81
CA LEU A 147 4.09 -4.82 -5.92
C LEU A 147 5.00 -5.99 -6.32
N ARG A 148 5.52 -6.70 -5.31
CA ARG A 148 6.11 -8.03 -5.52
C ARG A 148 5.09 -8.99 -6.13
N ARG A 149 5.61 -9.98 -6.85
CA ARG A 149 4.80 -11.14 -7.26
C ARG A 149 4.76 -12.13 -6.09
N VAL A 150 3.60 -12.62 -5.67
CA VAL A 150 2.24 -12.53 -6.25
C VAL A 150 1.38 -11.58 -5.43
N ALA A 151 0.73 -10.60 -6.07
CA ALA A 151 -0.22 -9.71 -5.41
C ALA A 151 -1.54 -10.44 -5.08
N VAL A 152 -2.06 -10.21 -3.88
CA VAL A 152 -3.31 -10.78 -3.36
C VAL A 152 -4.21 -9.62 -2.91
N PRO A 153 -5.35 -9.39 -3.58
CA PRO A 153 -6.27 -8.32 -3.21
C PRO A 153 -6.84 -8.50 -1.80
N VAL A 154 -6.99 -7.41 -1.06
CA VAL A 154 -7.68 -7.37 0.23
C VAL A 154 -8.90 -6.47 0.10
N ARG A 155 -10.04 -6.92 0.64
CA ARG A 155 -11.27 -6.13 0.65
C ARG A 155 -11.29 -5.22 1.88
N ALA A 156 -11.18 -3.91 1.66
CA ALA A 156 -11.29 -2.92 2.72
C ALA A 156 -12.73 -2.84 3.24
N SER A 157 -12.90 -2.63 4.55
CA SER A 157 -14.22 -2.36 5.12
C SER A 157 -14.76 -1.00 4.68
N ILE A 158 -13.86 -0.05 4.45
CA ILE A 158 -14.14 1.26 3.85
C ILE A 158 -13.79 1.19 2.35
N ARG A 159 -14.81 1.33 1.50
CA ARG A 159 -14.64 1.24 0.03
C ARG A 159 -14.21 2.56 -0.62
N THR A 160 -14.36 3.67 0.10
CA THR A 160 -14.06 5.01 -0.40
C THR A 160 -13.47 5.89 0.70
N ILE A 161 -12.43 6.64 0.37
CA ILE A 161 -11.89 7.71 1.23
C ILE A 161 -12.23 9.03 0.57
N GLY A 162 -13.05 9.85 1.23
CA GLY A 162 -13.71 10.96 0.57
C GLY A 162 -14.56 10.46 -0.60
N HIS A 163 -14.30 10.93 -1.82
CA HIS A 163 -14.94 10.43 -3.03
C HIS A 163 -14.12 9.37 -3.80
N ALA A 164 -12.89 9.08 -3.37
CA ALA A 164 -11.99 8.19 -4.08
C ALA A 164 -12.21 6.72 -3.69
N HIS A 165 -12.29 5.85 -4.69
CA HIS A 165 -12.33 4.40 -4.49
C HIS A 165 -11.03 3.87 -3.86
N VAL A 166 -11.16 2.87 -3.00
CA VAL A 166 -10.02 2.24 -2.31
C VAL A 166 -9.80 0.83 -2.84
N THR A 167 -8.57 0.56 -3.31
CA THR A 167 -8.08 -0.80 -3.53
C THR A 167 -6.82 -1.04 -2.74
N MET A 168 -6.63 -2.27 -2.28
CA MET A 168 -5.44 -2.64 -1.54
C MET A 168 -5.09 -4.11 -1.77
N ALA A 169 -3.81 -4.42 -1.68
CA ALA A 169 -3.29 -5.75 -1.86
C ALA A 169 -2.04 -5.95 -1.02
N TYR A 170 -1.80 -7.19 -0.58
CA TYR A 170 -0.49 -7.61 -0.08
C TYR A 170 0.16 -8.54 -1.09
N THR A 171 1.38 -8.98 -0.80
CA THR A 171 2.11 -9.90 -1.67
C THR A 171 2.50 -11.15 -0.91
N ARG A 172 2.48 -12.28 -1.61
CA ARG A 172 2.93 -13.57 -1.06
C ARG A 172 3.96 -14.22 -1.99
N PRO A 173 4.79 -15.12 -1.48
CA PRO A 173 5.66 -15.93 -2.33
C PRO A 173 4.88 -16.77 -3.34
N LYS A 174 5.53 -17.06 -4.47
CA LYS A 174 5.01 -17.99 -5.46
C LYS A 174 4.93 -19.39 -4.86
N LEU A 175 3.78 -20.03 -5.02
CA LEU A 175 3.67 -21.46 -4.81
C LEU A 175 4.29 -22.14 -6.03
N ILE A 176 5.30 -22.98 -5.80
CA ILE A 176 6.02 -23.70 -6.85
C ILE A 176 5.90 -25.21 -6.59
N GLY A 177 6.22 -26.02 -7.61
CA GLY A 177 6.18 -27.48 -7.53
C GLY A 177 5.05 -28.11 -8.35
N GLY A 178 5.19 -29.40 -8.62
CA GLY A 178 4.18 -30.19 -9.34
C GLY A 178 3.13 -30.80 -8.41
N VAL A 179 2.32 -31.74 -8.91
CA VAL A 179 1.15 -32.34 -8.23
C VAL A 179 1.43 -33.06 -6.90
N ARG A 180 2.70 -33.21 -6.50
CA ARG A 180 3.13 -33.86 -5.25
C ARG A 180 3.71 -32.87 -4.22
N ALA A 181 3.75 -31.58 -4.55
CA ALA A 181 4.23 -30.57 -3.62
C ALA A 181 3.24 -30.40 -2.46
N VAL A 182 3.77 -30.12 -1.28
CA VAL A 182 3.02 -29.81 -0.05
C VAL A 182 3.42 -28.42 0.42
N TYR A 183 2.50 -27.70 1.05
CA TYR A 183 2.67 -26.27 1.36
C TYR A 183 2.51 -25.95 2.84
N SER A 184 2.31 -26.97 3.68
CA SER A 184 2.38 -26.83 5.12
C SER A 184 3.31 -27.87 5.76
N ALA A 185 3.88 -27.52 6.91
CA ALA A 185 4.68 -28.44 7.71
C ALA A 185 3.86 -29.66 8.17
N ALA A 186 2.55 -29.46 8.41
CA ALA A 186 1.63 -30.52 8.79
C ALA A 186 1.47 -31.56 7.67
N GLU A 187 1.20 -31.12 6.43
CA GLU A 187 1.14 -32.00 5.26
C GLU A 187 2.46 -32.74 5.00
N ALA A 188 3.59 -32.10 5.31
CA ALA A 188 4.92 -32.69 5.19
C ALA A 188 5.27 -33.66 6.34
N GLY A 189 4.42 -33.80 7.36
CA GLY A 189 4.69 -34.62 8.55
C GLY A 189 5.83 -34.08 9.44
N ILE A 190 6.13 -32.79 9.37
CA ILE A 190 7.21 -32.14 10.11
C ILE A 190 6.65 -31.49 11.39
N SER A 191 7.03 -32.00 12.56
CA SER A 191 6.68 -31.40 13.86
C SER A 191 7.74 -30.40 14.34
N GLY A 192 7.31 -29.30 14.96
CA GLY A 192 8.21 -28.33 15.63
C GLY A 192 8.88 -27.31 14.71
N MET A 193 8.60 -27.35 13.41
CA MET A 193 9.01 -26.30 12.46
C MET A 193 7.91 -25.23 12.44
N GLY A 194 8.28 -23.96 12.67
CA GLY A 194 7.36 -22.84 12.45
C GLY A 194 6.90 -22.83 10.98
N THR A 195 5.74 -22.23 10.68
CA THR A 195 5.16 -22.22 9.33
C THR A 195 6.22 -21.80 8.30
N PRO A 196 6.69 -22.71 7.43
CA PRO A 196 7.79 -22.43 6.52
C PRO A 196 7.27 -21.49 5.45
N VAL A 197 7.58 -20.19 5.60
CA VAL A 197 6.96 -19.09 4.87
C VAL A 197 5.48 -18.92 5.26
N GLN A 198 5.05 -17.71 5.60
CA GLN A 198 3.67 -17.48 6.03
C GLN A 198 2.71 -17.64 4.85
N TRP A 199 2.09 -18.81 4.75
CA TRP A 199 0.92 -19.08 3.92
C TRP A 199 -0.32 -18.89 4.80
N THR A 200 -1.10 -17.83 4.58
CA THR A 200 -2.46 -17.75 5.14
C THR A 200 -3.43 -18.19 4.07
N ASP A 201 -3.89 -19.43 4.17
CA ASP A 201 -5.15 -19.83 3.55
C ASP A 201 -6.29 -19.44 4.50
N ASP A 202 -6.42 -18.14 4.77
CA ASP A 202 -7.57 -17.59 5.50
C ASP A 202 -8.66 -17.20 4.49
N SER A 203 -8.98 -18.12 3.58
CA SER A 203 -10.23 -18.06 2.83
C SER A 203 -11.36 -18.45 3.80
N PRO A 204 -12.30 -17.56 4.16
CA PRO A 204 -13.41 -17.94 5.01
C PRO A 204 -14.33 -18.88 4.23
N GLY A 205 -14.22 -20.19 4.49
CA GLY A 205 -15.11 -21.22 3.98
C GLY A 205 -14.93 -21.53 2.49
N GLY A 206 -14.04 -22.48 2.18
CA GLY A 206 -14.16 -23.23 0.94
C GLY A 206 -15.27 -24.28 1.08
N PRO A 207 -16.35 -24.26 0.28
CA PRO A 207 -17.16 -25.46 0.12
C PRO A 207 -16.31 -26.53 -0.55
N GLU A 208 -16.47 -27.79 -0.13
CA GLU A 208 -15.91 -28.97 -0.82
C GLU A 208 -16.13 -28.82 -2.32
N ALA A 209 -15.04 -28.88 -3.09
CA ALA A 209 -15.11 -28.75 -4.54
C ALA A 209 -15.97 -29.88 -5.13
N PRO A 210 -17.11 -29.61 -5.78
CA PRO A 210 -17.70 -30.59 -6.68
C PRO A 210 -16.87 -30.59 -7.96
N GLY A 211 -16.44 -31.78 -8.39
CA GLY A 211 -15.68 -31.97 -9.62
C GLY A 211 -16.40 -31.32 -10.81
N GLY A 212 -15.78 -30.28 -11.36
CA GLY A 212 -16.27 -29.57 -12.53
C GLY A 212 -15.07 -29.21 -13.41
N THR A 213 -15.05 -29.75 -14.61
CA THR A 213 -14.08 -29.45 -15.67
C THR A 213 -14.18 -27.99 -16.09
N CYS A 214 -13.04 -27.30 -16.18
CA CYS A 214 -12.97 -25.92 -16.67
C CYS A 214 -13.23 -25.86 -18.18
N ASP A 215 -14.17 -25.00 -18.59
CA ASP A 215 -14.18 -24.33 -19.90
C ASP A 215 -13.42 -23.00 -19.79
#